data_AF-A0A841TX89-F1
#
_entry.id   AF-A0A841TX89-F1
#
_cell.length_a   1.000
_cell.length_b   1.000
_cell.length_c   1.000
_cell.angle_alpha   90.00
_cell.angle_beta   90.00
_cell.angle_gamma   90.00
#
_symmetry.space_group_name_H-M   'P 1'
#
loop_
_entity.id
_entity.type
_entity.pdbx_description
1 polymer ?
#
loop_
_entity_poly.entity_id
_entity_poly.type
_entity_poly.pdbx_seq_one_letter_code
_entity_poly.pdbx_strand_id
1 'polypeptide(L)' 'MPVIAVIASTYNRPDTVAELLEALSRQTFTDSEVLFVNDAG' A
#
# COMPACT_ATOMS: atom_id res chain seq x y z
N MET A 1 -7.09 -4.29 16.65
CA MET A 1 -6.21 -4.98 15.68
C MET A 1 -6.90 -4.83 14.33
N PRO A 2 -6.19 -4.40 13.27
CA PRO A 2 -6.78 -4.23 11.96
C PRO A 2 -7.33 -5.57 11.45
N VAL A 3 -8.45 -5.52 10.75
CA VAL A 3 -9.09 -6.73 10.21
C VAL A 3 -8.35 -7.22 8.97
N ILE A 4 -7.72 -6.31 8.23
CA ILE A 4 -6.99 -6.60 6.99
C ILE A 4 -5.61 -5.95 7.04
N ALA A 5 -4.58 -6.73 6.69
CA ALA A 5 -3.24 -6.23 6.42
C ALA A 5 -2.96 -6.30 4.92
N VAL A 6 -2.65 -5.16 4.30
CA VAL A 6 -2.21 -5.07 2.91
C VAL A 6 -0.69 -4.94 2.89
N ILE A 7 -0.01 -5.91 2.28
CA ILE A 7 1.45 -5.92 2.18
C ILE A 7 1.84 -5.72 0.71
N ALA A 8 2.62 -4.66 0.44
CA ALA A 8 3.08 -4.33 -0.90
C ALA A 8 4.61 -4.14 -0.93
N SER A 9 5.31 -4.95 -1.72
CA SER A 9 6.74 -4.81 -1.99
C SER A 9 6.97 -4.03 -3.28
N THR A 10 7.89 -3.07 -3.30
CA THR A 10 8.18 -2.25 -4.48
C THR A 10 9.68 -2.18 -4.75
N TYR A 11 10.04 -2.01 -6.02
CA TYR A 11 11.42 -1.78 -6.48
C TYR A 11 11.41 -0.87 -7.71
N ASN A 12 12.02 0.32 -7.60
CA ASN A 12 12.17 1.30 -8.68
C ASN A 12 10.87 1.60 -9.48
N ARG A 13 9.73 1.76 -8.79
CA ARG A 13 8.41 2.01 -9.40
C ARG A 13 7.64 3.15 -8.72
N PRO A 14 8.13 4.40 -8.80
CA PRO A 14 7.51 5.53 -8.10
C PRO A 14 6.07 5.82 -8.55
N ASP A 15 5.80 5.77 -9.86
CA ASP A 15 4.46 6.10 -10.39
C ASP A 15 3.41 5.05 -9.97
N THR A 16 3.75 3.76 -10.06
CA THR A 16 2.86 2.67 -9.60
C THR A 16 2.62 2.72 -8.10
N VAL A 17 3.62 3.14 -7.30
CA VAL A 17 3.45 3.33 -5.85
C VAL A 17 2.46 4.46 -5.59
N ALA A 18 2.56 5.58 -6.32
CA ALA A 18 1.64 6.70 -6.18
C ALA A 18 0.20 6.29 -6.50
N GLU A 19 -0.02 5.58 -7.62
CA GLU A 19 -1.34 5.06 -8.00
C GLU A 19 -1.90 4.07 -6.96
N LEU A 20 -1.06 3.18 -6.43
CA LEU A 20 -1.45 2.24 -5.38
C LEU A 20 -1.86 2.95 -4.09
N LEU A 21 -1.09 3.94 -3.64
CA LEU A 21 -1.42 4.73 -2.46
C LEU A 21 -2.73 5.49 -2.64
N GLU A 22 -2.94 6.07 -3.82
CA GLU A 22 -4.19 6.76 -4.15
C GLU A 22 -5.39 5.79 -4.13
N ALA A 23 -5.24 4.59 -4.70
CA ALA A 23 -6.27 3.55 -4.66
C ALA A 23 -6.59 3.08 -3.23
N LEU A 24 -5.57 2.92 -2.38
CA LEU A 24 -5.74 2.52 -0.99
C LEU A 24 -6.41 3.62 -0.16
N SER A 25 -6.13 4.90 -0.44
CA SER A 25 -6.78 6.03 0.23
C SER A 25 -8.30 6.13 -0.04
N ARG A 26 -8.77 5.52 -1.13
CA ARG A 26 -10.18 5.55 -1.56
C ARG A 26 -11.00 4.34 -1.12
N GLN A 27 -10.42 3.40 -0.37
CA GLN A 27 -11.15 2.23 0.07
C GLN A 27 -12.32 2.62 0.98
N THR A 28 -13.48 2.00 0.77
CA THR A 28 -14.66 2.18 1.63
C THR A 28 -14.52 1.42 2.95
N PHE A 29 -13.65 0.42 2.98
CA PHE A 29 -13.27 -0.31 4.19
C PHE A 29 -12.05 0.34 4.84
N THR A 30 -12.18 0.79 6.09
CA THR A 30 -11.16 1.64 6.75
C THR A 30 -10.39 0.94 7.86
N ASP A 31 -10.84 -0.21 8.37
CA ASP A 31 -10.16 -0.96 9.44
C ASP A 31 -9.05 -1.87 8.89
N SER A 32 -8.09 -1.24 8.21
CA SER A 32 -6.96 -1.91 7.56
C SER A 32 -5.64 -1.24 7.90
N GLU A 33 -4.57 -2.04 7.90
CA GLU A 33 -3.19 -1.56 7.93
C GLU A 33 -2.50 -1.81 6.59
N VAL A 34 -1.60 -0.91 6.22
CA VAL A 34 -0.83 -1.02 4.98
C VAL A 34 0.65 -1.00 5.31
N LEU A 35 1.36 -2.06 4.94
CA LEU A 35 2.80 -2.18 5.08
C LEU A 35 3.46 -2.15 3.70
N PHE A 36 4.28 -1.11 3.48
CA PHE A 36 5.11 -0.99 2.29
C PHE A 36 6.54 -1.46 2.56
N VAL A 37 7.05 -2.33 1.70
CA VAL A 37 8.43 -2.81 1.74
C VAL A 37 9.16 -2.28 0.51
N ASN A 38 10.09 -1.36 0.70
CA ASN A 38 11.02 -0.98 -0.37
C ASN A 38 12.14 -2.02 -0.44
N ASP A 39 12.25 -2.72 -1.56
CA ASP A 39 13.27 -3.75 -1.81
C ASP A 39 14.59 -3.13 -2.31
N ALA A 40 15.12 -2.14 -1.57
CA ALA A 40 16.34 -1.39 -1.91
C ALA A 40 16.30 -0.69 -3.29
N GLY A 41 15.11 -0.24 -3.71
CA GLY A 41 14.93 0.64 -4.88
C GLY A 41 14.90 2.12 -4.53
#